data_AF-A0A2G9TJU3-F1
#
_entry.id   AF-A0A2G9TJU3-F1
#
_cell.length_a   1.000
_cell.length_b   1.000
_cell.length_c   1.000
_cell.angle_alpha   90.00
_cell.angle_beta   90.00
_cell.angle_gamma   90.00
#
_symmetry.space_group_name_H-M   'P 1'
#
loop_
_entity.id
_entity.type
_entity.pdbx_description
1 polymer ?
#
loop_
_entity_poly.entity_id
_entity_poly.type
_entity_poly.pdbx_seq_one_letter_code
_entity_poly.pdbx_strand_id
1 'polypeptide(L)'
;MRAHSATHLLNWALRRVGAGRGQRGSAIDEDFLRFDYATDDCAGEEDTVENVESLIKNVITDARNVMVQKIPFADAAKIRNLQSEFKEGKEYPEMVRVVRVGNNVEDALAVECCSGT
;
A
#
# COMPACT_ATOMS: atom_id res chain seq x y z
N MET A 1 -9.58 8.29 -7.03
CA MET A 1 -10.31 7.25 -6.26
C MET A 1 -10.02 5.82 -6.66
N ARG A 2 -10.58 5.23 -7.73
CA ARG A 2 -10.35 3.80 -8.04
C ARG A 2 -8.88 3.42 -8.22
N ALA A 3 -8.18 4.13 -9.11
CA ALA A 3 -6.76 3.87 -9.36
C ALA A 3 -5.88 4.13 -8.12
N HIS A 4 -6.24 5.11 -7.29
CA HIS A 4 -5.51 5.42 -6.06
C HIS A 4 -5.63 4.31 -5.00
N SER A 5 -6.83 3.80 -4.77
CA SER A 5 -7.04 2.63 -3.91
C SER A 5 -6.33 1.39 -4.46
N ALA A 6 -6.33 1.21 -5.78
CA ALA A 6 -5.61 0.12 -6.44
C ALA A 6 -4.09 0.21 -6.21
N THR A 7 -3.51 1.41 -6.19
CA THR A 7 -2.08 1.61 -5.87
C THR A 7 -1.71 1.06 -4.50
N HIS A 8 -2.53 1.34 -3.48
CA HIS A 8 -2.28 0.85 -2.12
C HIS A 8 -2.41 -0.68 -2.02
N LEU A 9 -3.37 -1.28 -2.72
CA LEU A 9 -3.50 -2.74 -2.79
C LEU A 9 -2.33 -3.37 -3.54
N LEU A 10 -1.82 -2.72 -4.60
CA LEU A 10 -0.68 -3.20 -5.37
C LEU A 10 0.61 -3.18 -4.55
N ASN A 11 0.88 -2.10 -3.81
CA ASN A 11 2.01 -2.03 -2.88
C ASN A 11 1.94 -3.13 -1.81
N TRP A 12 0.76 -3.32 -1.21
CA TRP A 12 0.52 -4.38 -0.23
C TRP A 12 0.78 -5.78 -0.79
N ALA A 13 0.23 -6.08 -1.97
CA ALA A 13 0.35 -7.39 -2.60
C ALA A 13 1.80 -7.70 -3.00
N LEU A 14 2.51 -6.73 -3.60
CA LEU A 14 3.92 -6.87 -3.98
C LEU A 14 4.83 -7.15 -2.77
N ARG A 15 4.60 -6.48 -1.65
CA ARG A 15 5.29 -6.77 -0.38
C ARG A 15 4.97 -8.18 0.13
N ARG A 16 3.74 -8.67 -0.06
CA ARG A 16 3.30 -9.97 0.47
C ARG A 16 3.86 -11.17 -0.30
N VAL A 17 4.05 -11.02 -1.61
CA VAL A 17 4.69 -12.05 -2.45
C VAL A 17 6.21 -12.07 -2.32
N GLY A 18 6.81 -11.10 -1.60
CA GLY A 18 8.25 -11.06 -1.37
C GLY A 18 9.07 -10.59 -2.58
N ALA A 19 8.42 -10.05 -3.61
CA ALA A 19 9.05 -9.71 -4.89
C ALA A 19 9.88 -8.41 -4.85
N GLY A 20 10.51 -8.05 -3.72
CA GLY A 20 11.48 -6.94 -3.70
C GLY A 20 11.56 -6.03 -2.46
N ARG A 21 12.42 -5.02 -2.57
CA ARG A 21 12.96 -4.15 -1.50
C ARG A 21 12.14 -2.89 -1.18
N GLY A 22 11.06 -2.62 -1.92
CA GLY A 22 10.14 -1.50 -1.61
C GLY A 22 9.79 -0.61 -2.80
N GLN A 23 8.82 0.28 -2.58
CA GLN A 23 8.31 1.21 -3.59
C GLN A 23 9.37 2.24 -4.03
N ARG A 24 9.42 2.57 -5.32
CA ARG A 24 10.28 3.62 -5.90
C ARG A 24 9.49 4.77 -6.50
N GLY A 25 8.27 4.51 -6.95
CA GLY A 25 7.40 5.53 -7.53
C GLY A 25 6.02 4.98 -7.88
N SER A 26 5.09 5.87 -8.19
CA SER A 26 3.80 5.52 -8.77
C SER A 26 3.28 6.69 -9.59
N ALA A 27 2.59 6.42 -10.69
CA ALA A 27 1.88 7.39 -11.49
C ALA A 27 0.45 6.90 -11.73
N ILE A 28 -0.51 7.78 -11.55
CA ILE A 28 -1.93 7.49 -11.81
C ILE A 28 -2.36 8.43 -12.93
N ASP A 29 -2.90 7.84 -13.99
CA ASP A 29 -3.60 8.54 -15.06
C ASP A 29 -5.07 8.09 -15.07
N GLU A 30 -5.89 8.67 -15.96
CA GLU A 30 -7.31 8.31 -16.11
C GLU A 30 -7.49 6.84 -16.51
N ASP A 31 -6.60 6.33 -17.39
CA ASP A 31 -6.73 5.01 -17.99
C ASP A 31 -5.75 3.96 -17.45
N PHE A 32 -4.69 4.36 -16.73
CA PHE A 32 -3.67 3.42 -16.26
C PHE A 32 -3.03 3.82 -14.93
N LEU A 33 -2.58 2.79 -14.21
CA LEU A 33 -1.76 2.90 -13.01
C LEU A 33 -0.38 2.33 -13.33
N ARG A 34 0.67 3.13 -13.11
CA ARG A 34 2.05 2.67 -13.10
C ARG A 34 2.54 2.60 -11.66
N PHE A 35 3.19 1.51 -11.30
CA PHE A 35 3.81 1.33 -9.99
C PHE A 35 5.23 0.82 -10.16
N ASP A 36 6.20 1.59 -9.67
CA ASP A 36 7.61 1.30 -9.80
C ASP A 36 8.08 0.66 -8.49
N TYR A 37 8.49 -0.61 -8.52
CA TYR A 37 8.90 -1.40 -7.35
C TYR A 37 10.33 -1.94 -7.54
N ALA A 38 11.17 -1.83 -6.52
CA ALA A 38 12.54 -2.36 -6.57
C ALA A 38 12.54 -3.85 -6.22
N THR A 39 13.14 -4.69 -7.08
CA THR A 39 13.27 -6.14 -6.89
C THR A 39 14.69 -6.60 -7.23
N ASP A 40 15.18 -7.64 -6.54
CA ASP A 40 16.45 -8.30 -6.85
C ASP A 40 16.28 -9.37 -7.95
N ASP A 41 15.07 -9.92 -8.07
CA ASP A 41 14.68 -10.87 -9.12
C ASP A 41 14.08 -10.13 -10.31
N CYS A 42 14.27 -10.66 -11.52
CA CYS A 42 13.60 -10.15 -12.71
C CYS A 42 12.08 -10.24 -12.49
N ALA A 43 11.37 -9.12 -12.66
CA ALA A 43 9.91 -9.13 -12.73
C ALA A 43 9.50 -10.02 -13.93
N GLY A 44 9.12 -11.27 -13.65
CA GLY A 44 8.89 -12.25 -14.71
C GLY A 44 8.98 -13.72 -14.32
N GLU A 45 9.22 -14.10 -13.06
CA GLU A 45 8.86 -15.46 -12.65
C GLU A 45 7.35 -15.66 -12.80
N GLU A 46 6.95 -16.73 -13.48
CA GLU A 46 5.60 -17.01 -14.00
C GLU A 46 4.49 -16.75 -12.96
N ASP A 47 4.78 -16.98 -11.67
CA ASP A 47 3.77 -16.90 -10.61
C ASP A 47 3.65 -15.52 -9.95
N THR A 48 4.61 -14.59 -10.09
CA THR A 48 4.58 -13.34 -9.29
C THR A 48 3.39 -12.46 -9.67
N VAL A 49 3.17 -12.27 -10.97
CA VAL A 49 2.05 -11.45 -11.47
C VAL A 49 0.71 -12.08 -11.10
N GLU A 50 0.57 -13.40 -11.30
CA GLU A 50 -0.65 -14.13 -10.98
C GLU A 50 -0.97 -14.12 -9.49
N ASN A 51 0.05 -14.27 -8.63
CA ASN A 51 -0.10 -14.20 -7.17
C ASN A 51 -0.53 -12.81 -6.70
N VAL A 52 0.11 -11.76 -7.23
CA VAL A 52 -0.27 -10.36 -6.92
C VAL A 52 -1.70 -10.10 -7.36
N GLU A 53 -2.07 -10.49 -8.58
CA GLU A 53 -3.41 -10.29 -9.11
C GLU A 53 -4.46 -11.04 -8.28
N SER A 54 -4.18 -12.29 -7.91
CA SER A 54 -5.05 -13.13 -7.08
C SER A 54 -5.28 -12.53 -5.69
N LEU A 55 -4.21 -12.02 -5.05
CA LEU A 55 -4.32 -11.34 -3.75
C LEU A 55 -5.22 -10.11 -3.84
N ILE A 56 -5.04 -9.27 -4.86
CA ILE A 56 -5.85 -8.06 -5.05
C ILE A 56 -7.31 -8.43 -5.33
N LYS A 57 -7.56 -9.40 -6.22
CA LYS A 57 -8.92 -9.89 -6.53
C LYS A 57 -9.64 -10.39 -5.28
N ASN A 58 -8.95 -11.14 -4.41
CA ASN A 58 -9.52 -11.61 -3.15
C ASN A 58 -9.91 -10.44 -2.23
N VAL A 59 -9.06 -9.42 -2.09
CA VAL A 59 -9.39 -8.25 -1.27
C VAL A 59 -10.56 -7.44 -1.83
N ILE A 60 -10.64 -7.30 -3.16
CA ILE A 60 -11.77 -6.64 -3.83
C ILE A 60 -13.06 -7.43 -3.58
N THR A 61 -13.00 -8.76 -3.69
CA THR A 61 -14.16 -9.65 -3.49
C THR A 61 -14.64 -9.66 -2.05
N ASP A 62 -13.73 -9.60 -1.08
CA ASP A 62 -14.04 -9.47 0.35
C ASP A 62 -14.83 -8.19 0.69
N ALA A 63 -14.82 -7.18 -0.19
CA ALA A 63 -15.56 -5.93 -0.06
C ALA A 63 -15.39 -5.22 1.30
N ARG A 64 -14.18 -5.29 1.88
CA ARG A 64 -13.88 -4.66 3.18
C ARG A 64 -13.95 -3.14 3.10
N ASN A 65 -14.36 -2.50 4.19
CA ASN A 65 -14.43 -1.04 4.28
C ASN A 65 -13.04 -0.39 4.11
N VAL A 66 -12.98 0.70 3.34
CA VAL A 66 -11.83 1.60 3.32
C VAL A 66 -12.00 2.62 4.45
N MET A 67 -11.12 2.55 5.44
CA MET A 67 -11.14 3.43 6.62
C MET A 67 -10.06 4.49 6.51
N VAL A 68 -10.38 5.69 6.99
CA VAL A 68 -9.49 6.85 6.99
C VAL A 68 -9.51 7.47 8.38
N GLN A 69 -8.33 7.71 8.96
CA GLN A 69 -8.19 8.34 10.27
C GLN A 69 -7.03 9.33 10.27
N LYS A 70 -7.19 10.44 11.00
CA LYS A 70 -6.11 11.40 11.26
C LYS A 70 -5.57 11.13 12.66
N ILE A 71 -4.31 10.74 12.76
CA ILE A 71 -3.66 10.36 14.03
C ILE A 71 -2.28 11.03 14.14
N PRO A 72 -1.69 11.12 15.35
CA PRO A 72 -0.32 11.60 15.51
C PRO A 72 0.66 10.72 14.74
N PHE A 73 1.66 11.35 14.11
CA PHE A 73 2.73 10.64 13.40
C PHE A 73 3.46 9.63 14.30
N ALA A 74 3.69 10.01 15.56
CA ALA A 74 4.32 9.14 16.56
C ALA A 74 3.53 7.84 16.81
N ASP A 75 2.20 7.85 16.64
CA ASP A 75 1.38 6.66 16.79
C ASP A 75 1.25 5.89 15.47
N ALA A 76 1.18 6.59 14.34
CA ALA A 76 1.23 5.97 13.02
C ALA A 76 2.51 5.14 12.84
N ALA A 77 3.67 5.68 13.26
CA ALA A 77 4.95 5.00 13.18
C ALA A 77 5.06 3.71 14.01
N LYS A 78 4.14 3.48 14.96
CA LYS A 78 4.07 2.25 15.76
C LYS A 78 3.16 1.18 15.16
N ILE A 79 2.43 1.48 14.08
CA ILE A 79 1.52 0.53 13.43
C ILE A 79 2.34 -0.57 12.76
N ARG A 80 2.20 -1.80 13.23
CA ARG A 80 3.00 -2.96 12.81
C ARG A 80 2.92 -3.27 11.30
N ASN A 81 1.73 -3.11 10.71
CA ASN A 81 1.44 -3.41 9.30
C ASN A 81 1.50 -2.16 8.38
N LEU A 82 2.07 -1.06 8.85
CA LEU A 82 2.25 0.15 8.05
C LEU A 82 3.24 -0.09 6.91
N GLN A 83 2.87 0.33 5.70
CA GLN A 83 3.69 0.14 4.49
C GLN A 83 4.46 1.40 4.10
N SER A 84 4.08 2.56 4.65
CA SER A 84 4.78 3.82 4.41
C SER A 84 6.19 3.78 4.99
N GLU A 85 7.17 4.00 4.11
CA GLU A 85 8.57 4.08 4.50
C GLU A 85 8.91 5.52 4.91
N PHE A 86 9.17 5.72 6.19
CA PHE A 86 9.64 7.01 6.69
C PHE A 86 11.15 7.12 6.48
N LYS A 87 11.56 8.10 5.67
CA LYS A 87 12.97 8.35 5.37
C LYS A 87 13.58 9.15 6.51
N GLU A 88 14.73 8.68 7.01
CA GLU A 88 15.51 9.42 8.01
C GLU A 88 15.85 10.82 7.50
N GLY A 89 15.79 11.82 8.39
CA GLY A 89 16.08 13.21 8.05
C GLY A 89 14.99 13.95 7.27
N LYS A 90 13.82 13.33 7.01
CA LYS A 90 12.65 14.04 6.47
C LYS A 90 11.73 14.50 7.60
N GLU A 91 11.28 15.74 7.52
CA GLU A 91 10.23 16.27 8.38
C GLU A 91 8.86 15.74 7.92
N TYR A 92 8.09 15.24 8.88
CA TYR A 92 6.72 14.77 8.69
C TYR A 92 5.76 15.62 9.54
N PRO A 93 4.52 15.87 9.07
CA PRO A 93 3.54 16.60 9.87
C PRO A 93 3.24 15.90 11.20
N GLU A 94 2.91 16.67 12.25
CA GLU A 94 2.54 16.13 13.56
C GLU A 94 1.34 15.17 13.49
N MET A 95 0.37 15.49 12.62
CA MET A 95 -0.81 14.67 12.36
C MET A 95 -0.81 14.17 10.93
N VAL A 96 -0.92 12.86 10.76
CA VAL A 96 -0.93 12.18 9.45
C VAL A 96 -2.28 11.53 9.19
N ARG A 97 -2.63 11.42 7.90
CA ARG A 97 -3.81 10.70 7.45
C ARG A 97 -3.43 9.26 7.14
N VAL A 98 -3.94 8.31 7.91
CA VAL A 98 -3.75 6.88 7.70
C VAL A 98 -4.98 6.31 7.00
N VAL A 99 -4.74 5.67 5.86
CA VAL A 99 -5.73 4.94 5.06
C VAL A 99 -5.48 3.46 5.23
N ARG A 100 -6.56 2.66 5.29
CA ARG A 100 -6.49 1.21 5.45
C ARG A 100 -7.71 0.51 4.90
N VAL A 101 -7.57 -0.76 4.55
CA VAL A 101 -8.66 -1.65 4.12
C VAL A 101 -8.99 -2.63 5.23
N GLY A 102 -10.14 -2.44 5.89
CA GLY A 102 -10.59 -3.20 7.05
C GLY A 102 -10.91 -2.32 8.27
N ASN A 103 -11.80 -2.81 9.15
CA ASN A 103 -12.32 -2.05 10.29
C ASN A 103 -11.36 -2.00 11.49
N ASN A 104 -10.56 -3.03 11.73
CA ASN A 104 -9.56 -3.09 12.82
C ASN A 104 -8.15 -2.89 12.26
N VAL A 105 -7.31 -2.10 12.94
CA VAL A 105 -5.96 -1.77 12.41
C VAL A 105 -5.06 -3.00 12.35
N GLU A 106 -5.22 -3.93 13.28
CA GLU A 106 -4.39 -5.14 13.43
C GLU A 106 -4.57 -6.12 12.26
N ASP A 107 -5.80 -6.23 11.75
CA ASP A 107 -6.19 -7.12 10.65
C ASP A 107 -6.33 -6.37 9.31
N ALA A 108 -6.06 -5.07 9.30
CA ALA A 108 -6.21 -4.26 8.11
C ALA A 108 -5.11 -4.53 7.08
N LEU A 109 -5.48 -4.36 5.82
CA LEU A 109 -4.62 -4.47 4.66
C LEU A 109 -4.32 -3.07 4.12
N ALA A 110 -3.29 -2.95 3.28
CA ALA A 110 -2.97 -1.68 2.60
C ALA A 110 -2.92 -0.46 3.54
N VAL A 111 -2.26 -0.62 4.70
CA VAL A 111 -2.19 0.43 5.73
C VAL A 111 -1.07 1.41 5.39
N GLU A 112 -1.44 2.65 5.07
CA GLU A 112 -0.50 3.67 4.59
C GLU A 112 -0.84 5.08 5.07
N CYS A 113 0.17 5.90 5.31
CA CYS A 113 0.02 7.35 5.42
C CYS A 113 -0.17 7.93 4.02
N CYS A 114 -1.37 8.44 3.72
CA CYS A 114 -1.69 8.98 2.40
C CYS A 114 -2.60 10.21 2.46
N SER A 115 -2.22 11.27 1.75
CA SER A 115 -2.98 12.52 1.61
C SER A 115 -3.83 12.59 0.34
N GLY A 116 -3.79 11.57 -0.53
CA GLY A 116 -4.51 11.52 -1.80
C GLY A 116 -5.92 10.90 -1.71
N THR A 117 -6.63 10.95 -2.85
CA THR A 117 -7.98 10.39 -3.06
C THR A 117 -8.13 9.63 -4.35
#